data_AF-A0AAW8Z6T4-F1
#
_entry.id   AF-A0AAW8Z6T4-F1
#
_cell.length_a   1.000
_cell.length_b   1.000
_cell.length_c   1.000
_cell.angle_alpha   90.00
_cell.angle_beta   90.00
_cell.angle_gamma   90.00
#
_symmetry.space_group_name_H-M   'P 1'
#
loop_
_entity.id
_entity.type
_entity.pdbx_description
1 polymer ?
#
loop_
_entity_poly.entity_id
_entity_poly.type
_entity_poly.pdbx_seq_one_letter_code
_entity_poly.pdbx_strand_id
1 'polypeptide(L)'
;MAQEVFENDLREILEKIQECKELSSKLLTKIEVHKQNKPLNPFKIGTWKKELSEMVNLHNNNIKVKWENLLLEYKSKENLGANYTYYEKAHTQLFKQNPDEYKKIQEFQKEIAENERQESINKAASRQNNKER
;
A
#
# COMPACT_ATOMS: atom_id res chain seq x y z
N MET A 1 -13.29 4.65 14.05
CA MET A 1 -12.82 3.26 13.81
C MET A 1 -12.34 3.02 12.37
N ALA A 2 -13.17 3.05 11.32
CA ALA A 2 -12.66 2.76 9.95
C ALA A 2 -11.85 3.92 9.32
N GLN A 3 -12.32 5.16 9.48
CA GLN A 3 -11.62 6.35 8.97
C GLN A 3 -10.27 6.58 9.69
N GLU A 4 -10.22 6.41 11.01
CA GLU A 4 -8.97 6.53 11.78
C GLU A 4 -7.94 5.46 11.39
N VAL A 5 -8.38 4.22 11.10
CA VAL A 5 -7.51 3.16 10.59
C VAL A 5 -6.96 3.55 9.21
N PHE A 6 -7.80 4.11 8.34
CA PHE A 6 -7.38 4.59 7.03
C PHE A 6 -6.36 5.73 7.09
N GLU A 7 -6.61 6.73 7.94
CA GLU A 7 -5.70 7.86 8.14
C GLU A 7 -4.37 7.42 8.76
N ASN A 8 -4.39 6.42 9.66
CA ASN A 8 -3.19 5.81 10.23
C ASN A 8 -2.38 5.06 9.17
N ASP A 9 -3.02 4.24 8.34
CA ASP A 9 -2.36 3.53 7.23
C ASP A 9 -1.66 4.51 6.28
N LEU A 10 -2.35 5.59 5.88
CA LEU A 10 -1.77 6.62 5.01
C LEU A 10 -0.55 7.30 5.66
N ARG A 11 -0.66 7.62 6.95
CA ARG A 11 0.43 8.24 7.70
C ARG A 11 1.66 7.34 7.77
N GLU A 12 1.48 6.05 8.03
CA GLU A 12 2.58 5.08 8.08
C GLU A 12 3.30 4.98 6.72
N ILE A 13 2.55 4.99 5.61
CA ILE A 13 3.14 5.00 4.26
C ILE A 13 3.93 6.30 4.03
N LEU A 14 3.40 7.45 4.45
CA LEU A 14 4.09 8.74 4.32
C LEU A 14 5.39 8.80 5.14
N GLU A 15 5.39 8.24 6.36
CA GLU A 15 6.60 8.11 7.19
C GLU A 15 7.66 7.26 6.46
N LYS A 16 7.28 6.10 5.93
CA LYS A 16 8.18 5.23 5.15
C LYS A 16 8.71 5.91 3.87
N ILE A 17 7.88 6.72 3.20
CA ILE A 17 8.31 7.51 2.04
C ILE A 17 9.37 8.53 2.45
N GLN A 18 9.17 9.21 3.58
CA GLN A 18 10.12 10.19 4.11
C GLN A 18 11.45 9.54 4.48
N GLU A 19 11.43 8.39 5.17
CA GLU A 19 12.64 7.61 5.44
C GLU A 19 13.40 7.23 4.16
N CYS A 20 12.68 6.79 3.11
CA CYS A 20 13.31 6.46 1.82
C CYS A 20 13.95 7.68 1.16
N LYS A 21 13.33 8.86 1.24
CA LYS A 21 13.91 10.11 0.74
C LYS A 21 15.20 10.47 1.48
N GLU A 22 15.22 10.34 2.80
CA GLU A 22 16.41 10.61 3.61
C GLU A 22 17.55 9.65 3.32
N LEU A 23 17.26 8.35 3.20
CA LEU A 23 18.24 7.32 2.84
C LEU A 23 18.79 7.56 1.43
N SER A 24 17.92 7.89 0.46
CA SER A 24 18.31 8.26 -0.89
C SER A 24 19.25 9.47 -0.88
N SER A 25 18.87 10.54 -0.19
CA SER A 25 19.70 11.75 -0.08
C SER A 25 21.06 11.45 0.53
N LYS A 26 21.12 10.70 1.63
CA LYS A 26 22.38 10.32 2.29
C LYS A 26 23.29 9.52 1.36
N LEU A 27 22.73 8.56 0.61
CA LEU A 27 23.51 7.73 -0.32
C LEU A 27 23.98 8.52 -1.54
N LEU A 28 23.13 9.40 -2.09
CA LEU A 28 23.52 10.29 -3.19
C LEU A 28 24.66 11.22 -2.80
N THR A 29 24.63 11.79 -1.59
CA THR A 29 25.75 12.58 -1.06
C THR A 29 27.03 11.74 -0.95
N LYS A 30 26.94 10.49 -0.46
CA LYS A 30 28.10 9.58 -0.41
C LYS A 30 28.66 9.27 -1.80
N ILE A 31 27.79 9.03 -2.79
CA ILE A 31 28.18 8.81 -4.18
C ILE A 31 28.93 10.02 -4.73
N GLU A 32 28.44 11.23 -4.46
CA GLU A 32 29.07 12.46 -4.95
C GLU A 32 30.45 12.70 -4.32
N VAL A 33 30.57 12.50 -3.01
CA VAL A 33 31.87 12.55 -2.31
C VAL A 33 32.83 11.49 -2.86
N HIS A 34 32.35 10.26 -3.10
CA HIS A 34 33.18 9.20 -3.68
C HIS A 34 33.66 9.55 -5.09
N LYS A 35 32.80 10.17 -5.92
CA LYS A 35 33.17 10.64 -7.25
C LYS A 35 34.30 11.67 -7.21
N GLN A 36 34.23 12.61 -6.27
CA GLN A 36 35.24 13.64 -6.07
C GLN A 36 36.59 13.04 -5.61
N ASN A 37 36.56 11.96 -4.85
CA ASN A 37 37.74 11.25 -4.35
C ASN A 37 38.33 10.23 -5.35
N LYS A 38 38.20 10.50 -6.67
CA LYS A 38 38.77 9.64 -7.71
C LYS A 38 40.30 9.52 -7.52
N PRO A 39 40.85 8.29 -7.42
CA PRO A 39 42.28 8.13 -7.24
C PRO A 39 43.04 8.51 -8.51
N LEU A 40 44.18 9.20 -8.33
CA LEU A 40 45.13 9.48 -9.42
C LEU A 40 45.92 8.24 -9.83
N ASN A 41 46.11 7.30 -8.89
CA ASN A 41 46.84 6.06 -9.15
C ASN A 41 46.02 5.12 -10.05
N PRO A 42 46.52 4.76 -11.26
CA PRO A 42 45.79 3.93 -12.21
C PRO A 42 45.45 2.54 -11.67
N PHE A 43 46.28 1.96 -10.78
CA PHE A 43 46.02 0.65 -10.18
C PHE A 43 44.85 0.66 -9.18
N LYS A 44 44.48 1.83 -8.65
CA LYS A 44 43.34 1.98 -7.72
C LYS A 44 42.03 2.38 -8.40
N ILE A 45 42.07 2.77 -9.69
CA ILE A 45 40.88 3.19 -10.44
C ILE A 45 39.85 2.05 -10.55
N GLY A 46 40.30 0.80 -10.70
CA GLY A 46 39.42 -0.36 -10.81
C GLY A 46 38.53 -0.54 -9.58
N THR A 47 39.14 -0.55 -8.39
CA THR A 47 38.41 -0.66 -7.11
C THR A 47 37.46 0.52 -6.90
N TRP A 48 37.93 1.75 -7.15
CA TRP A 48 37.10 2.94 -7.02
C TRP A 48 35.86 2.90 -7.92
N LYS A 49 36.00 2.45 -9.19
CA LYS A 49 34.87 2.28 -10.12
C LYS A 49 33.88 1.22 -9.62
N LYS A 50 34.39 0.10 -9.08
CA LYS A 50 33.57 -0.98 -8.55
C LYS A 50 32.73 -0.48 -7.37
N GLU A 51 33.35 0.17 -6.39
CA GLU A 51 32.68 0.75 -5.23
C GLU A 51 31.62 1.79 -5.63
N LEU A 52 31.96 2.65 -6.61
CA LEU A 52 31.01 3.61 -7.17
C LEU A 52 29.79 2.91 -7.78
N SER A 53 30.04 1.87 -8.58
CA SER A 53 28.97 1.08 -9.22
C SER A 53 28.09 0.38 -8.19
N GLU A 54 28.67 -0.17 -7.13
CA GLU A 54 27.94 -0.82 -6.05
C GLU A 54 27.01 0.16 -5.32
N MET A 55 27.50 1.36 -5.00
CA MET A 55 26.68 2.41 -4.38
C MET A 55 25.53 2.87 -5.30
N VAL A 56 25.80 3.06 -6.59
CA VAL A 56 24.76 3.43 -7.58
C VAL A 56 23.74 2.31 -7.72
N ASN A 57 24.16 1.06 -7.77
CA ASN A 57 23.26 -0.09 -7.86
C ASN A 57 22.41 -0.23 -6.60
N LEU A 58 22.98 -0.03 -5.41
CA LEU A 58 22.24 -0.01 -4.15
C LEU A 58 21.15 1.07 -4.16
N HIS A 59 21.48 2.27 -4.65
CA HIS A 59 20.49 3.34 -4.79
C HIS A 59 19.36 2.95 -5.74
N ASN A 60 19.70 2.54 -6.97
CA ASN A 60 18.74 2.32 -8.03
C ASN A 60 17.87 1.09 -7.83
N ASN A 61 18.46 -0.02 -7.37
CA ASN A 61 17.76 -1.29 -7.31
C ASN A 61 17.07 -1.52 -5.97
N ASN A 62 17.43 -0.76 -4.93
CA ASN A 62 16.85 -0.94 -3.60
C ASN A 62 16.03 0.29 -3.19
N ILE A 63 16.69 1.45 -3.04
CA ILE A 63 16.04 2.65 -2.49
C ILE A 63 14.99 3.21 -3.44
N LYS A 64 15.35 3.39 -4.72
CA LYS A 64 14.43 3.92 -5.73
C LYS A 64 13.22 3.00 -5.93
N VAL A 65 13.45 1.70 -6.09
CA VAL A 65 12.36 0.71 -6.26
C VAL A 65 11.43 0.71 -5.04
N LYS A 66 11.98 0.73 -3.82
CA LYS A 66 11.17 0.80 -2.59
C LYS A 66 10.32 2.07 -2.56
N TRP A 67 10.88 3.22 -2.94
CA TRP A 67 10.14 4.47 -3.00
C TRP A 67 9.02 4.46 -4.05
N GLU A 68 9.27 3.93 -5.25
CA GLU A 68 8.27 3.79 -6.31
C GLU A 68 7.09 2.90 -5.86
N ASN A 69 7.39 1.79 -5.18
CA ASN A 69 6.36 0.90 -4.63
C ASN A 69 5.52 1.59 -3.55
N LEU A 70 6.16 2.33 -2.62
CA LEU A 70 5.44 3.06 -1.58
C LEU A 70 4.54 4.16 -2.17
N LEU A 71 4.96 4.82 -3.25
CA LEU A 71 4.10 5.80 -3.93
C LEU A 71 2.88 5.16 -4.59
N LEU A 72 3.05 3.97 -5.19
CA LEU A 72 1.93 3.23 -5.76
C LEU A 72 0.95 2.79 -4.67
N GLU A 73 1.47 2.31 -3.54
CA GLU A 73 0.66 1.93 -2.38
C GLU A 73 -0.11 3.13 -1.82
N TYR A 74 0.56 4.27 -1.64
CA TYR A 74 -0.06 5.51 -1.19
C TYR A 74 -1.23 5.92 -2.08
N LYS A 75 -1.01 5.99 -3.41
CA LYS A 75 -2.07 6.35 -4.38
C LYS A 75 -3.24 5.36 -4.36
N SER A 76 -2.95 4.07 -4.22
CA SER A 76 -3.98 3.03 -4.12
C SER A 76 -4.85 3.25 -2.88
N LYS A 77 -4.21 3.46 -1.72
CA LYS A 77 -4.91 3.74 -0.46
C LYS A 77 -5.68 5.07 -0.53
N GLU A 78 -5.07 6.15 -1.00
CA GLU A 78 -5.74 7.44 -1.15
C GLU A 78 -7.03 7.33 -1.98
N ASN A 79 -7.00 6.60 -3.10
CA ASN A 79 -8.18 6.33 -3.92
C ASN A 79 -9.26 5.52 -3.18
N LEU A 80 -8.87 4.53 -2.37
CA LEU A 80 -9.81 3.78 -1.54
C LEU A 80 -10.50 4.69 -0.51
N GLY A 81 -9.75 5.59 0.12
CA GLY A 81 -10.30 6.58 1.04
C GLY A 81 -11.28 7.54 0.38
N ALA A 82 -10.92 8.07 -0.80
CA ALA A 82 -11.81 8.92 -1.58
C ALA A 82 -13.13 8.20 -1.89
N ASN A 83 -13.05 6.96 -2.37
CA ASN A 83 -14.23 6.13 -2.65
C ASN A 83 -15.07 5.87 -1.40
N TYR A 84 -14.44 5.59 -0.26
CA TYR A 84 -15.14 5.44 1.02
C TYR A 84 -15.88 6.72 1.43
N THR A 85 -15.25 7.89 1.33
CA THR A 85 -15.89 9.17 1.64
C THR A 85 -17.05 9.48 0.69
N TYR A 86 -16.92 9.18 -0.60
CA TYR A 86 -18.02 9.30 -1.55
C TYR A 86 -19.17 8.36 -1.21
N TYR A 87 -18.87 7.11 -0.85
CA TYR A 87 -19.86 6.15 -0.38
C TYR A 87 -20.62 6.68 0.84
N GLU A 88 -19.92 7.12 1.89
CA GLU A 88 -20.58 7.66 3.09
C GLU A 88 -21.47 8.87 2.78
N LYS A 89 -21.02 9.79 1.92
CA LYS A 89 -21.80 10.96 1.50
C LYS A 89 -23.06 10.55 0.74
N ALA A 90 -22.95 9.63 -0.22
CA ALA A 90 -24.09 9.10 -0.96
C ALA A 90 -25.07 8.37 -0.03
N HIS A 91 -24.56 7.56 0.89
CA HIS A 91 -25.34 6.86 1.91
C HIS A 91 -26.14 7.82 2.78
N THR A 92 -25.49 8.90 3.24
CA THR A 92 -26.10 9.93 4.07
C THR A 92 -27.15 10.73 3.31
N GLN A 93 -26.90 11.06 2.03
CA GLN A 93 -27.88 11.75 1.19
C GLN A 93 -29.10 10.89 0.92
N LEU A 94 -28.92 9.61 0.61
CA LEU A 94 -30.02 8.67 0.38
C LEU A 94 -30.89 8.53 1.63
N PHE A 95 -30.28 8.39 2.81
CA PHE A 95 -31.01 8.38 4.08
C PHE A 95 -31.82 9.65 4.31
N LYS A 96 -31.25 10.83 4.01
CA LYS A 96 -31.92 12.12 4.21
C LYS A 96 -33.08 12.36 3.22
N GLN A 97 -32.93 11.90 1.97
CA GLN A 97 -33.90 12.17 0.91
C GLN A 97 -35.01 11.12 0.87
N ASN A 98 -34.69 9.84 1.08
CA ASN A 98 -35.63 8.72 0.94
C ASN A 98 -35.43 7.70 2.09
N PRO A 99 -35.82 8.04 3.33
CA PRO A 99 -35.56 7.22 4.52
C PRO A 99 -36.22 5.83 4.47
N ASP A 100 -37.41 5.71 3.88
CA ASP A 100 -38.13 4.43 3.78
C ASP A 100 -37.48 3.47 2.77
N GLU A 101 -37.04 4.00 1.62
CA GLU A 101 -36.31 3.21 0.60
C GLU A 101 -34.94 2.79 1.12
N TYR A 102 -34.25 3.69 1.81
CA TYR A 102 -33.01 3.40 2.49
C TYR A 102 -33.15 2.22 3.46
N LYS A 103 -34.21 2.22 4.28
CA LYS A 103 -34.48 1.14 5.24
C LYS A 103 -34.69 -0.21 4.53
N LYS A 104 -35.44 -0.23 3.43
CA LYS A 104 -35.61 -1.44 2.60
C LYS A 104 -34.29 -1.94 2.03
N ILE A 105 -33.44 -1.05 1.52
CA ILE A 105 -32.10 -1.42 1.01
C ILE A 105 -31.24 -2.04 2.11
N GLN A 106 -31.27 -1.48 3.33
CA GLN A 106 -30.54 -2.04 4.48
C GLN A 106 -31.07 -3.43 4.90
N GLU A 107 -32.38 -3.65 4.82
CA GLU A 107 -32.99 -4.96 5.08
C GLU A 107 -32.56 -6.00 4.03
N PHE A 108 -32.58 -5.64 2.75
CA PHE A 108 -32.09 -6.52 1.69
C PHE A 108 -30.60 -6.86 1.81
N GLN A 109 -29.75 -5.88 2.19
CA GLN A 109 -28.33 -6.15 2.42
C GLN A 109 -28.09 -7.17 3.53
N LYS A 110 -28.89 -7.13 4.61
CA LYS A 110 -28.83 -8.13 5.69
C LYS A 110 -29.27 -9.50 5.22
N GLU A 111 -30.34 -9.58 4.42
CA GLU A 111 -30.85 -10.84 3.87
C GLU A 111 -29.83 -11.49 2.94
N ILE A 112 -29.18 -10.71 2.06
CA ILE A 112 -28.09 -11.21 1.20
C ILE A 112 -26.95 -11.77 2.04
N ALA A 113 -26.47 -11.02 3.04
CA ALA A 113 -25.36 -11.45 3.88
C ALA A 113 -25.67 -12.74 4.66
N GLU A 114 -26.91 -12.90 5.13
CA GLU A 114 -27.34 -14.12 5.81
C GLU A 114 -27.43 -15.31 4.85
N ASN A 115 -27.93 -15.11 3.63
CA ASN A 115 -27.95 -16.13 2.59
C ASN A 115 -26.54 -16.58 2.19
N GLU A 116 -25.61 -15.63 2.00
CA GLU A 116 -24.20 -15.94 1.70
C GLU A 116 -23.53 -16.71 2.85
N ARG A 117 -23.81 -16.33 4.10
CA ARG A 117 -23.34 -17.05 5.28
C ARG A 117 -23.87 -18.49 5.31
N GLN A 118 -25.17 -18.69 5.08
CA GLN A 118 -25.78 -20.01 5.08
C GLN A 118 -25.25 -20.90 3.95
N GLU A 119 -25.03 -20.33 2.75
CA GLU A 119 -24.37 -21.04 1.65
C GLU A 119 -22.95 -21.48 2.00
N SER A 120 -22.18 -20.61 2.66
CA SER A 120 -20.82 -20.93 3.10
C SER A 120 -20.81 -22.10 4.10
N ILE A 121 -21.74 -22.09 5.06
CA ILE A 121 -21.93 -23.19 6.02
C ILE A 121 -22.30 -24.49 5.30
N ASN A 122 -23.26 -24.46 4.36
CA ASN A 122 -23.70 -25.63 3.61
C ASN A 122 -22.58 -26.22 2.73
N LYS A 123 -21.76 -25.34 2.10
CA LYS A 123 -20.56 -25.75 1.34
C LYS A 123 -19.51 -26.38 2.25
N ALA A 124 -19.31 -25.88 3.47
CA ALA A 124 -18.37 -26.45 4.43
C ALA A 124 -18.83 -27.84 4.92
N ALA A 125 -20.13 -28.00 5.25
CA ALA A 125 -20.70 -29.27 5.68
C ALA A 125 -20.66 -30.35 4.59
N SER A 126 -20.90 -29.97 3.34
CA SER A 126 -20.81 -30.89 2.18
C SER A 126 -19.38 -31.40 1.93
N ARG A 127 -18.36 -30.59 2.28
CA ARG A 127 -16.94 -31.00 2.18
C ARG A 127 -16.51 -31.95 3.30
N GLN A 128 -17.14 -31.90 4.47
CA GLN A 128 -16.89 -32.86 5.55
C GLN A 128 -17.54 -34.22 5.25
N ASN A 129 -18.79 -34.23 4.76
CA ASN A 129 -19.48 -35.47 4.39
C ASN A 129 -18.80 -36.25 3.24
N ASN A 130 -18.08 -35.58 2.34
CA ASN A 130 -17.31 -36.23 1.26
C ASN A 130 -15.93 -36.75 1.69
N LYS A 131 -15.48 -36.48 2.92
CA LYS A 131 -14.23 -37.06 3.47
C LYS A 131 -14.47 -38.30 4.34
N GLU A 132 -15.72 -38.55 4.74
CA GLU A 132 -16.13 -39.68 5.59
C GLU A 132 -16.77 -40.84 4.78
N ARG A 133 -16.74 -40.76 3.45
CA ARG A 133 -17.04 -41.87 2.51
C ARG A 133 -15.76 -42.37 1.86
#